data_AF-A0A523D3N1-F1
#
_entry.id   AF-A0A523D3N1-F1
#
_cell.length_a   1.000
_cell.length_b   1.000
_cell.length_c   1.000
_cell.angle_alpha   90.00
_cell.angle_beta   90.00
_cell.angle_gamma   90.00
#
_symmetry.space_group_name_H-M   'P 1'
#
loop_
_entity.id
_entity.type
_entity.pdbx_description
1 polymer ?
#
loop_
_entity_poly.entity_id
_entity_poly.type
_entity_poly.pdbx_seq_one_letter_code
_entity_poly.pdbx_strand_id
1 'polypeptide(L)'
;MGANAQPAALCNGCGLCVLPCPAWWNSRDMMVTPRGILRALQENARAEDLRDTLFDCSMCGACEPACPLDIDILGTFRKLRGAIPSPDPEPVSPRPARNRALTARPKRVLLPGPALIRNPELLNLVVGVLGASAAISVSDEDGHDLALALETGAALETGRVKEFLAPLRQAREVVVVEGILHRFLRRRLPRLRVVGLAEALLRVEGVRRSLRPGDFLVLDARSFHSDYQRNLKLFDRVRRESGCQMNLDLQRLAIPTTADATAGSRAARESTVATAIRWMLQGREIERIVAESPVELGAFRAHTEIPVVHLSEIANGAVPS
;
A
#
# COMPACT_ATOMS: atom_id res chain seq x y z
N MET A 1 5.98 -33.53 4.04
CA MET A 1 5.19 -32.90 2.95
C MET A 1 6.11 -31.90 2.25
N GLY A 2 6.40 -32.14 0.98
CA GLY A 2 7.63 -31.70 0.29
C GLY A 2 7.79 -30.19 0.13
N ALA A 3 8.95 -29.69 0.55
CA ALA A 3 9.47 -28.39 0.18
C ALA A 3 9.94 -28.41 -1.30
N ASN A 4 9.71 -27.31 -2.03
CA ASN A 4 10.16 -27.01 -3.41
C ASN A 4 9.20 -27.28 -4.58
N ALA A 5 7.88 -27.23 -4.41
CA ALA A 5 7.05 -26.83 -5.55
C ALA A 5 7.25 -25.32 -5.81
N GLN A 6 7.61 -24.91 -7.03
CA GLN A 6 7.58 -23.50 -7.41
C GLN A 6 6.16 -22.96 -7.17
N PRO A 7 5.95 -21.81 -6.49
CA PRO A 7 4.60 -21.32 -6.20
C PRO A 7 3.71 -21.19 -7.45
N ALA A 8 4.31 -20.92 -8.62
CA ALA A 8 3.62 -20.90 -9.90
C ALA A 8 3.03 -22.26 -10.31
N ALA A 9 3.68 -23.38 -9.98
CA ALA A 9 3.19 -24.73 -10.30
C ALA A 9 1.87 -25.06 -9.60
N LEU A 10 1.53 -24.37 -8.51
CA LEU A 10 0.24 -24.55 -7.82
C LEU A 10 -0.93 -23.86 -8.54
N CYS A 11 -0.67 -22.92 -9.45
CA CYS A 11 -1.73 -22.14 -10.09
C CYS A 11 -2.64 -23.02 -10.98
N ASN A 12 -3.94 -23.05 -10.70
CA ASN A 12 -4.91 -23.76 -11.54
C ASN A 12 -5.51 -22.91 -12.67
N GLY A 13 -5.11 -21.64 -12.79
CA GLY A 13 -5.59 -20.73 -13.83
C GLY A 13 -7.02 -20.20 -13.65
N CYS A 14 -7.63 -20.26 -12.46
CA CYS A 14 -9.01 -19.81 -12.24
C CYS A 14 -9.28 -18.32 -12.55
N GLY A 15 -8.27 -17.45 -12.46
CA GLY A 15 -8.38 -16.04 -12.81
C GLY A 15 -9.08 -15.13 -11.79
N LEU A 16 -9.38 -15.59 -10.58
CA LEU A 16 -9.95 -14.73 -9.54
C LEU A 16 -9.06 -13.52 -9.21
N CYS A 17 -7.74 -13.70 -9.22
CA CYS A 17 -6.77 -12.63 -9.00
C CYS A 17 -6.70 -11.57 -10.12
N VAL A 18 -7.33 -11.81 -11.28
CA VAL A 18 -7.41 -10.86 -12.39
C VAL A 18 -8.44 -9.78 -12.10
N LEU A 19 -9.57 -10.15 -11.48
CA LEU A 19 -10.70 -9.27 -11.24
C LEU A 19 -10.32 -7.99 -10.48
N PRO A 20 -9.51 -8.04 -9.40
CA PRO A 20 -9.07 -6.86 -8.68
C PRO A 20 -7.76 -6.24 -9.23
N CYS A 21 -7.20 -6.78 -10.31
CA CYS A 21 -5.88 -6.37 -10.79
C CYS A 21 -5.96 -5.07 -11.61
N PRO A 22 -5.24 -4.00 -11.24
CA PRO A 22 -5.26 -2.76 -12.02
C PRO A 22 -4.74 -2.95 -13.45
N ALA A 23 -3.75 -3.83 -13.65
CA ALA A 23 -3.21 -4.11 -14.99
C ALA A 23 -4.28 -4.63 -15.95
N TRP A 24 -5.24 -5.43 -15.46
CA TRP A 24 -6.37 -5.90 -16.25
C TRP A 24 -7.32 -4.77 -16.64
N TRP A 25 -7.65 -3.87 -15.71
CA TRP A 25 -8.58 -2.78 -16.01
C TRP A 25 -8.01 -1.78 -17.01
N ASN A 26 -6.69 -1.57 -17.00
CA ASN A 26 -6.01 -0.65 -17.90
C ASN A 26 -5.82 -1.23 -19.31
N SER A 27 -5.32 -2.46 -19.40
CA SER A 27 -4.88 -3.04 -20.68
C SER A 27 -5.91 -3.97 -21.32
N ARG A 28 -6.77 -4.61 -20.50
CA ARG A 28 -7.58 -5.77 -20.90
C ARG A 28 -6.76 -6.92 -21.49
N ASP A 29 -5.47 -6.95 -21.20
CA ASP A 29 -4.58 -8.02 -21.60
C ASP A 29 -4.40 -8.99 -20.42
N MET A 30 -4.71 -10.27 -20.64
CA MET A 30 -4.54 -11.31 -19.63
C MET A 30 -3.05 -11.55 -19.31
N MET A 31 -2.15 -11.34 -20.27
CA MET A 31 -0.74 -11.65 -20.13
C MET A 31 -0.04 -10.76 -19.09
N VAL A 32 -0.51 -9.52 -18.94
CA VAL A 32 0.05 -8.57 -17.95
C VAL A 32 -0.48 -8.78 -16.53
N THR A 33 -1.36 -9.76 -16.32
CA THR A 33 -2.02 -10.01 -15.04
C THR A 33 -1.28 -11.05 -14.21
N PRO A 34 -1.57 -11.16 -12.90
CA PRO A 34 -0.95 -12.19 -12.08
C PRO A 34 -1.20 -13.62 -12.58
N ARG A 35 -2.40 -13.88 -13.12
CA ARG A 35 -2.71 -15.17 -13.77
C ARG A 35 -1.82 -15.40 -14.98
N GLY A 36 -1.70 -14.41 -15.87
CA GLY A 36 -0.90 -14.51 -17.09
C GLY A 36 0.55 -14.87 -16.78
N ILE A 37 1.16 -14.13 -15.86
CA ILE A 37 2.52 -14.36 -15.38
C ILE A 37 2.68 -15.78 -14.82
N LEU A 38 1.80 -16.22 -13.91
CA LEU A 38 1.91 -17.56 -13.31
C LEU A 38 1.73 -18.67 -14.35
N ARG A 39 0.85 -18.50 -15.35
CA ARG A 39 0.70 -19.46 -16.45
C ARG A 39 1.92 -19.48 -17.36
N ALA A 40 2.50 -18.32 -17.68
CA ALA A 40 3.73 -18.26 -18.45
C ALA A 40 4.88 -19.00 -17.74
N LEU A 41 5.01 -18.85 -16.41
CA LEU A 41 6.00 -19.59 -15.61
C LEU A 41 5.76 -21.11 -15.63
N GLN A 42 4.51 -21.58 -15.66
CA GLN A 42 4.19 -23.00 -15.81
C GLN A 42 4.64 -23.56 -17.17
N GLU A 43 4.65 -22.70 -18.19
CA GLU A 43 5.14 -23.00 -19.53
C GLU A 43 6.64 -22.63 -19.71
N ASN A 44 7.39 -22.54 -18.61
CA ASN A 44 8.84 -22.27 -18.57
C ASN A 44 9.29 -20.89 -19.08
N ALA A 45 8.42 -19.87 -19.06
CA ALA A 45 8.86 -18.49 -19.28
C ALA A 45 9.90 -18.08 -18.22
N ARG A 46 10.90 -17.32 -18.65
CA ARG A 46 11.96 -16.78 -17.78
C ARG A 46 11.60 -15.38 -17.32
N ALA A 47 12.34 -14.87 -16.33
CA ALA A 47 12.11 -13.53 -15.81
C ALA A 47 12.30 -12.45 -16.88
N GLU A 48 13.25 -12.65 -17.80
CA GLU A 48 13.54 -11.75 -18.92
C GLU A 48 12.36 -11.66 -19.88
N ASP A 49 11.70 -12.79 -20.14
CA ASP A 49 10.55 -12.88 -21.06
C ASP A 49 9.32 -12.15 -20.49
N LEU A 50 9.32 -11.87 -19.18
CA LEU A 50 8.22 -11.26 -18.42
C LEU A 50 8.56 -9.85 -17.93
N ARG A 51 9.70 -9.27 -18.33
CA ARG A 51 10.27 -8.06 -17.71
C ARG A 51 9.26 -6.92 -17.59
N ASP A 52 8.69 -6.46 -18.70
CA ASP A 52 7.83 -5.27 -18.70
C ASP A 52 6.58 -5.50 -17.86
N THR A 53 5.93 -6.65 -18.06
CA THR A 53 4.78 -7.10 -17.27
C THR A 53 5.09 -7.20 -15.78
N LEU A 54 6.26 -7.71 -15.42
CA LEU A 54 6.68 -7.79 -14.02
C LEU A 54 6.79 -6.40 -13.43
N PHE A 55 7.31 -5.40 -14.16
CA PHE A 55 7.48 -4.03 -13.66
C PHE A 55 6.21 -3.16 -13.75
N ASP A 56 5.23 -3.52 -14.58
CA ASP A 56 3.89 -2.91 -14.59
C ASP A 56 3.05 -3.28 -13.35
N CYS A 57 3.42 -4.34 -12.64
CA CYS A 57 2.75 -4.71 -11.40
C CYS A 57 2.94 -3.63 -10.31
N SER A 58 1.86 -3.01 -9.84
CA SER A 58 1.93 -2.02 -8.75
C SER A 58 2.24 -2.60 -7.36
N MET A 59 2.46 -3.92 -7.26
CA MET A 59 2.68 -4.64 -5.99
C MET A 59 1.57 -4.38 -4.94
N CYS A 60 0.35 -4.06 -5.36
CA CYS A 60 -0.78 -3.74 -4.48
C CYS A 60 -1.25 -4.90 -3.59
N GLY A 61 -0.91 -6.13 -3.96
CA GLY A 61 -1.20 -7.34 -3.19
C GLY A 61 -2.64 -7.85 -3.24
N ALA A 62 -3.53 -7.26 -4.05
CA ALA A 62 -4.92 -7.72 -4.16
C ALA A 62 -5.05 -9.17 -4.64
N CYS A 63 -4.07 -9.66 -5.41
CA CYS A 63 -4.09 -10.99 -6.00
C CYS A 63 -4.01 -12.13 -4.98
N GLU A 64 -3.40 -11.92 -3.82
CA GLU A 64 -3.19 -12.96 -2.82
C GLU A 64 -4.44 -13.28 -1.98
N PRO A 65 -5.14 -12.31 -1.37
CA PRO A 65 -6.42 -12.62 -0.70
C PRO A 65 -7.49 -13.11 -1.70
N ALA A 66 -7.37 -12.80 -2.99
CA ALA A 66 -8.22 -13.36 -4.04
C ALA A 66 -7.88 -14.81 -4.42
N CYS A 67 -6.68 -15.30 -4.09
CA CYS A 67 -6.19 -16.60 -4.53
C CYS A 67 -6.71 -17.72 -3.60
N PRO A 68 -7.54 -18.65 -4.09
CA PRO A 68 -8.06 -19.75 -3.26
C PRO A 68 -6.99 -20.79 -2.90
N LEU A 69 -5.80 -20.71 -3.51
CA LEU A 69 -4.69 -21.64 -3.32
C LEU A 69 -3.57 -21.05 -2.45
N ASP A 70 -3.76 -19.85 -1.89
CA ASP A 70 -2.79 -19.17 -1.00
C ASP A 70 -1.37 -19.10 -1.58
N ILE A 71 -1.26 -18.80 -2.88
CA ILE A 71 0.02 -18.67 -3.56
C ILE A 71 0.70 -17.36 -3.12
N ASP A 72 1.99 -17.38 -2.74
CA ASP A 72 2.83 -16.19 -2.46
C ASP A 72 3.20 -15.49 -3.79
N ILE A 73 2.18 -14.89 -4.44
CA ILE A 73 2.30 -14.26 -5.76
C ILE A 73 3.28 -13.09 -5.70
N LEU A 74 3.15 -12.20 -4.71
CA LEU A 74 4.04 -11.06 -4.59
C LEU A 74 5.47 -11.49 -4.24
N GLY A 75 5.62 -12.55 -3.44
CA GLY A 75 6.94 -13.13 -3.16
C GLY A 75 7.59 -13.70 -4.42
N THR A 76 6.82 -14.35 -5.29
CA THR A 76 7.28 -14.81 -6.61
C THR A 76 7.69 -13.64 -7.49
N PHE A 77 6.87 -12.59 -7.59
CA PHE A 77 7.15 -11.46 -8.49
C PHE A 77 8.38 -10.68 -8.04
N ARG A 78 8.53 -10.48 -6.73
CA ARG A 78 9.74 -9.84 -6.17
C ARG A 78 11.00 -10.64 -6.50
N LYS A 79 10.96 -11.98 -6.41
CA LYS A 79 12.10 -12.84 -6.77
C LYS A 79 12.45 -12.72 -8.26
N LEU A 80 11.45 -12.69 -9.13
CA LEU A 80 11.64 -12.54 -10.57
C LEU A 80 12.20 -11.15 -10.91
N ARG A 81 11.63 -10.08 -10.34
CA ARG A 81 12.17 -8.72 -10.49
C ARG A 81 13.62 -8.61 -10.04
N GLY A 82 13.99 -9.27 -8.93
CA GLY A 82 15.38 -9.29 -8.44
C GLY A 82 16.37 -10.06 -9.33
N ALA A 83 15.88 -10.87 -10.27
CA ALA A 83 16.72 -11.60 -11.22
C ALA A 83 17.02 -10.80 -12.49
N ILE A 84 16.34 -9.66 -12.70
CA ILE A 84 16.44 -8.86 -13.93
C ILE A 84 16.66 -7.36 -13.61
N PRO A 85 17.31 -6.59 -14.48
CA PRO A 85 17.45 -5.15 -14.26
C PRO A 85 16.10 -4.40 -14.33
N SER A 86 15.87 -3.46 -13.40
CA SER A 86 14.73 -2.53 -13.49
C SER A 86 14.81 -1.71 -14.79
N PRO A 87 13.68 -1.45 -15.48
CA PRO A 87 13.66 -0.60 -16.68
C PRO A 87 14.06 0.85 -16.34
N ASP A 88 13.56 1.36 -15.22
CA ASP A 88 13.91 2.66 -14.66
C ASP A 88 14.46 2.44 -13.25
N PRO A 89 15.79 2.28 -13.07
CA PRO A 89 16.36 2.13 -11.74
C PRO A 89 16.28 3.47 -11.02
N GLU A 90 15.27 3.66 -10.17
CA GLU A 90 15.42 4.64 -9.10
C GLU A 90 16.61 4.20 -8.23
N PRO A 91 17.61 5.06 -8.01
CA PRO A 91 18.74 4.68 -7.19
C PRO A 91 18.27 4.39 -5.78
N VAL A 92 18.35 3.12 -5.38
CA VAL A 92 18.22 2.71 -3.99
C VAL A 92 19.52 3.10 -3.28
N SER A 93 19.66 4.40 -3.01
CA SER A 93 20.76 4.90 -2.21
C SER A 93 20.46 4.60 -0.74
N PRO A 94 21.29 3.79 -0.05
CA PRO A 94 21.11 3.56 1.37
C PRO A 94 21.11 4.90 2.07
N ARG A 95 20.00 5.24 2.74
CA ARG A 95 20.02 6.37 3.66
C ARG A 95 20.71 5.89 4.94
N PRO A 96 21.83 6.50 5.36
CA PRO A 96 22.44 6.13 6.62
C PRO A 96 21.41 6.37 7.72
N ALA A 97 21.23 5.38 8.60
CA ALA A 97 20.32 5.50 9.73
C ALA A 97 20.72 6.73 10.54
N ARG A 98 19.83 7.72 10.63
CA ARG A 98 20.01 8.84 11.55
C ARG A 98 19.74 8.30 12.94
N ASN A 99 20.79 7.80 13.60
CA ASN A 99 20.75 7.31 14.97
C ASN A 99 20.55 8.49 15.94
N ARG A 100 19.36 9.08 15.94
CA ARG A 100 18.90 9.88 17.06
C ARG A 100 18.32 8.89 18.06
N ALA A 101 19.07 8.63 19.13
CA ALA A 101 18.59 7.79 20.22
C ALA A 101 17.23 8.35 20.67
N LEU A 102 16.16 7.56 20.50
CA LEU A 102 14.86 7.87 21.08
C LEU A 102 15.06 7.96 22.59
N THR A 103 15.04 9.17 23.13
CA THR A 103 15.36 9.46 24.53
C THR A 103 14.36 8.82 25.50
N ALA A 104 13.17 8.49 25.02
CA ALA A 104 12.17 7.66 25.69
C ALA A 104 11.75 6.50 24.78
N ARG A 105 11.57 5.29 25.32
CA ARG A 105 11.11 4.12 24.56
C ARG A 105 9.65 4.32 24.14
N PRO A 106 9.35 4.66 22.87
CA PRO A 106 8.00 5.01 22.49
C PRO A 106 7.15 3.75 22.37
N LYS A 107 5.94 3.77 22.95
CA LYS A 107 4.98 2.68 22.80
C LYS A 107 4.41 2.61 21.37
N ARG A 108 4.31 3.76 20.69
CA ARG A 108 3.77 3.92 19.33
C ARG A 108 4.74 4.74 18.49
N VAL A 109 5.07 4.25 17.30
CA VAL A 109 5.97 4.94 16.35
C VAL A 109 5.25 5.15 15.03
N LEU A 110 5.44 6.32 14.42
CA LEU A 110 5.02 6.61 13.05
C LEU A 110 6.23 6.51 12.12
N LEU A 111 6.11 5.70 11.06
CA LEU A 111 6.99 5.74 9.89
C LEU A 111 6.29 6.60 8.83
N PRO A 112 6.65 7.89 8.71
CA PRO A 112 5.87 8.84 7.92
C PRO A 112 5.99 8.64 6.41
N GLY A 113 7.07 8.03 5.93
CA GLY A 113 7.36 7.93 4.51
C GLY A 113 7.72 9.29 3.89
N PRO A 114 8.28 9.29 2.67
CA PRO A 114 8.79 10.50 2.05
C PRO A 114 7.68 11.47 1.63
N ALA A 115 6.50 10.97 1.25
CA ALA A 115 5.39 11.80 0.80
C ALA A 115 4.83 12.66 1.95
N LEU A 116 4.70 12.09 3.16
CA LEU A 116 4.27 12.84 4.33
C LEU A 116 5.39 13.75 4.86
N ILE A 117 6.66 13.32 4.83
CA ILE A 117 7.81 14.18 5.21
C ILE A 117 7.87 15.45 4.35
N ARG A 118 7.58 15.35 3.04
CA ARG A 118 7.54 16.52 2.13
C ARG A 118 6.39 17.49 2.41
N ASN A 119 5.40 17.09 3.20
CA ASN A 119 4.28 17.93 3.59
C ASN A 119 4.25 18.10 5.13
N PRO A 120 5.04 19.03 5.69
CA PRO A 120 5.18 19.18 7.14
C PRO A 120 3.87 19.59 7.83
N GLU A 121 3.01 20.35 7.14
CA GLU A 121 1.68 20.74 7.66
C GLU A 121 0.81 19.50 7.87
N LEU A 122 0.74 18.63 6.85
CA LEU A 122 -0.01 17.38 6.93
C LEU A 122 0.59 16.42 7.95
N LEU A 123 1.92 16.31 8.02
CA LEU A 123 2.61 15.50 9.02
C LEU A 123 2.24 15.95 10.44
N ASN A 124 2.28 17.26 10.71
CA ASN A 124 1.92 17.82 12.02
C ASN A 124 0.46 17.52 12.36
N LEU A 125 -0.45 17.64 11.38
CA LEU A 125 -1.85 17.30 11.57
C LEU A 125 -2.05 15.82 11.89
N VAL A 126 -1.42 14.91 11.14
CA VAL A 126 -1.46 13.46 11.39
C VAL A 126 -0.95 13.14 12.80
N VAL A 127 0.18 13.72 13.20
CA VAL A 127 0.76 13.52 14.53
C VAL A 127 -0.18 14.05 15.62
N GLY A 128 -0.77 15.23 15.42
CA GLY A 128 -1.76 15.81 16.34
C GLY A 128 -2.97 14.90 16.53
N VAL A 129 -3.56 14.41 15.44
CA VAL A 129 -4.72 13.50 15.47
C VAL A 129 -4.38 12.16 16.12
N LEU A 130 -3.27 11.54 15.74
CA LEU A 130 -2.84 10.26 16.33
C LEU A 130 -2.42 10.40 17.80
N GLY A 131 -1.85 11.55 18.16
CA GLY A 131 -1.40 11.92 19.50
C GLY A 131 -2.55 12.18 20.48
N ALA A 132 -3.70 12.65 19.98
CA ALA A 132 -4.89 12.93 20.80
C ALA A 132 -5.39 11.69 21.59
N SER A 133 -5.20 10.49 21.05
CA SER A 133 -5.58 9.24 21.73
C SER A 133 -4.46 8.59 22.54
N ALA A 134 -3.20 8.79 22.14
CA ALA A 134 -2.01 8.33 22.86
C ALA A 134 -0.74 8.90 22.21
N ALA A 135 0.26 9.25 23.02
CA ALA A 135 1.55 9.74 22.55
C ALA A 135 2.15 8.85 21.45
N ILE A 136 2.55 9.48 20.35
CA ILE A 136 3.18 8.85 19.19
C ILE A 136 4.51 9.57 18.91
N SER A 137 5.54 8.79 18.59
CA SER A 137 6.83 9.34 18.17
C SER A 137 7.01 9.20 16.67
N VAL A 138 7.45 10.25 16.01
CA VAL A 138 7.81 10.21 14.59
C VAL A 138 9.22 9.66 14.45
N SER A 139 9.39 8.66 13.60
CA SER A 139 10.72 8.14 13.27
C SER A 139 11.42 9.04 12.26
N ASP A 140 12.70 9.38 12.52
CA ASP A 140 13.57 10.05 11.54
C ASP A 140 13.97 9.12 10.38
N GLU A 141 13.74 7.81 10.55
CA GLU A 141 14.00 6.74 9.60
C GLU A 141 12.67 6.11 9.18
N ASP A 142 12.31 6.18 7.90
CA ASP A 142 11.01 5.71 7.40
C ASP A 142 11.10 4.39 6.60
N GLY A 143 12.32 3.90 6.32
CA GLY A 143 12.54 2.67 5.57
C GLY A 143 12.21 2.79 4.08
N HIS A 144 12.20 4.00 3.52
CA HIS A 144 11.84 4.20 2.11
C HIS A 144 12.76 3.45 1.13
N ASP A 145 14.06 3.36 1.40
CA ASP A 145 15.00 2.56 0.60
C ASP A 145 14.65 1.05 0.61
N LEU A 146 14.22 0.53 1.77
CA LEU A 146 13.72 -0.84 1.87
C LEU A 146 12.40 -1.02 1.11
N ALA A 147 11.53 0.00 1.11
CA ALA A 147 10.30 0.00 0.32
C ALA A 147 10.61 -0.09 -1.18
N LEU A 148 11.53 0.74 -1.68
CA LEU A 148 12.01 0.69 -3.06
C LEU A 148 12.63 -0.67 -3.41
N ALA A 149 13.47 -1.23 -2.54
CA ALA A 149 14.06 -2.54 -2.78
C ALA A 149 13.02 -3.68 -2.78
N LEU A 150 12.02 -3.61 -1.89
CA LEU A 150 10.92 -4.58 -1.87
C LEU A 150 10.06 -4.49 -3.13
N GLU A 151 9.85 -3.29 -3.64
CA GLU A 151 9.11 -3.05 -4.87
C GLU A 151 9.89 -3.55 -6.08
N THR A 152 11.13 -3.09 -6.26
CA THR A 152 11.98 -3.43 -7.42
C THR A 152 12.55 -4.83 -7.39
N GLY A 153 12.42 -5.57 -6.27
CA GLY A 153 13.05 -6.88 -6.11
C GLY A 153 14.55 -6.82 -5.81
N ALA A 154 15.12 -5.62 -5.61
CA ALA A 154 16.51 -5.47 -5.25
C ALA A 154 16.86 -6.20 -3.94
N ALA A 155 18.11 -6.66 -3.85
CA ALA A 155 18.59 -7.34 -2.66
C ALA A 155 18.56 -6.40 -1.44
N LEU A 156 17.99 -6.89 -0.35
CA LEU A 156 17.98 -6.17 0.93
C LEU A 156 19.28 -6.44 1.68
N GLU A 157 20.09 -5.41 1.88
CA GLU A 157 21.32 -5.53 2.64
C GLU A 157 21.03 -5.88 4.11
N THR A 158 21.66 -6.94 4.62
CA THR A 158 21.35 -7.49 5.95
C THR A 158 21.70 -6.50 7.08
N GLY A 159 22.80 -5.74 6.93
CA GLY A 159 23.21 -4.70 7.89
C GLY A 159 22.14 -3.60 8.00
N ARG A 160 21.81 -2.99 6.86
CA ARG A 160 20.76 -1.99 6.73
C ARG A 160 19.41 -2.44 7.30
N VAL A 161 18.96 -3.66 7.01
CA VAL A 161 17.72 -4.22 7.59
C VAL A 161 17.80 -4.31 9.11
N LYS A 162 18.93 -4.75 9.67
CA LYS A 162 19.10 -4.85 11.13
C LYS A 162 19.04 -3.48 11.79
N GLU A 163 19.66 -2.47 11.18
CA GLU A 163 19.66 -1.07 11.65
C GLU A 163 18.24 -0.49 11.65
N PHE A 164 17.52 -0.61 10.53
CA PHE A 164 16.13 -0.15 10.41
C PHE A 164 15.21 -0.78 11.46
N LEU A 165 15.33 -2.09 11.70
CA LEU A 165 14.46 -2.80 12.63
C LEU A 165 14.83 -2.58 14.11
N ALA A 166 16.07 -2.20 14.41
CA ALA A 166 16.56 -2.06 15.79
C ALA A 166 15.70 -1.16 16.69
N PRO A 167 15.37 0.09 16.30
CA PRO A 167 14.52 0.95 17.12
C PRO A 167 13.07 0.43 17.24
N LEU A 168 12.57 -0.28 16.22
CA LEU A 168 11.18 -0.76 16.17
C LEU A 168 10.93 -1.95 17.10
N ARG A 169 11.96 -2.69 17.51
CA ARG A 169 11.82 -3.86 18.41
C ARG A 169 11.25 -3.52 19.79
N GLN A 170 11.36 -2.25 20.21
CA GLN A 170 10.88 -1.80 21.51
C GLN A 170 9.47 -1.18 21.46
N ALA A 171 8.97 -0.90 20.25
CA ALA A 171 7.63 -0.38 20.06
C ALA A 171 6.57 -1.46 20.30
N ARG A 172 5.38 -1.06 20.76
CA ARG A 172 4.21 -1.95 20.81
C ARG A 172 3.41 -1.91 19.51
N GLU A 173 3.39 -0.73 18.89
CA GLU A 173 2.70 -0.47 17.62
C GLU A 173 3.56 0.41 16.73
N VAL A 174 3.55 0.12 15.43
CA VAL A 174 4.10 0.98 14.39
C VAL A 174 3.01 1.30 13.38
N VAL A 175 2.75 2.59 13.18
CA VAL A 175 1.91 3.13 12.11
C VAL A 175 2.80 3.35 10.90
N VAL A 176 2.46 2.72 9.77
CA VAL A 176 3.30 2.71 8.57
C VAL A 176 2.52 3.33 7.43
N VAL A 177 3.04 4.44 6.89
CA VAL A 177 2.46 5.12 5.72
C VAL A 177 2.79 4.37 4.43
N GLU A 178 4.02 3.88 4.30
CA GLU A 178 4.48 3.10 3.14
C GLU A 178 3.91 1.67 3.18
N GLY A 179 2.78 1.45 2.51
CA GLY A 179 2.03 0.19 2.54
C GLY A 179 2.85 -1.07 2.24
N ILE A 180 3.83 -0.96 1.34
CA ILE A 180 4.67 -2.10 0.94
C ILE A 180 5.53 -2.66 2.09
N LEU A 181 5.86 -1.82 3.09
CA LEU A 181 6.64 -2.23 4.26
C LEU A 181 5.84 -3.09 5.23
N HIS A 182 4.49 -3.07 5.19
CA HIS A 182 3.66 -3.76 6.17
C HIS A 182 3.96 -5.24 6.28
N ARG A 183 3.94 -5.95 5.15
CA ARG A 183 4.20 -7.38 5.12
C ARG A 183 5.62 -7.71 5.58
N PHE A 184 6.59 -6.90 5.14
CA PHE A 184 7.98 -7.05 5.55
C PHE A 184 8.12 -6.92 7.08
N LEU A 185 7.57 -5.86 7.66
CA LEU A 185 7.60 -5.61 9.10
C LEU A 185 6.89 -6.71 9.89
N ARG A 186 5.70 -7.14 9.47
CA ARG A 186 4.96 -8.23 10.12
C ARG A 186 5.72 -9.56 10.11
N ARG A 187 6.36 -9.91 8.99
CA ARG A 187 7.18 -11.13 8.88
C ARG A 187 8.44 -11.03 9.74
N ARG A 188 9.06 -9.85 9.85
CA ARG A 188 10.33 -9.64 10.60
C ARG A 188 10.14 -9.37 12.09
N LEU A 189 8.99 -8.81 12.49
CA LEU A 189 8.66 -8.42 13.86
C LEU A 189 7.25 -8.94 14.21
N PRO A 190 7.03 -10.26 14.33
CA PRO A 190 5.70 -10.85 14.48
C PRO A 190 4.97 -10.47 15.77
N ARG A 191 5.70 -9.99 16.79
CA ARG A 191 5.12 -9.49 18.04
C ARG A 191 4.72 -8.01 17.98
N LEU A 192 5.18 -7.28 16.96
CA LEU A 192 4.90 -5.86 16.79
C LEU A 192 3.55 -5.69 16.09
N ARG A 193 2.70 -4.82 16.62
CA ARG A 193 1.46 -4.44 15.95
C ARG A 193 1.77 -3.45 14.81
N VAL A 194 1.80 -3.95 13.57
CA VAL A 194 1.95 -3.12 12.36
C VAL A 194 0.57 -2.74 11.83
N VAL A 195 0.32 -1.44 11.64
CA VAL A 195 -0.99 -0.88 11.26
C VAL A 195 -0.82 0.19 10.18
N GLY A 196 -1.85 0.35 9.34
CA GLY A 196 -1.89 1.38 8.30
C GLY A 196 -2.25 2.75 8.87
N LEU A 197 -2.06 3.80 8.07
CA LEU A 197 -2.39 5.15 8.48
C LEU A 197 -3.90 5.31 8.70
N ALA A 198 -4.74 4.84 7.78
CA ALA A 198 -6.20 4.84 7.90
C ALA A 198 -6.65 3.99 9.09
N GLU A 199 -6.09 2.80 9.27
CA GLU A 199 -6.39 1.97 10.42
C GLU A 199 -6.08 2.70 11.74
N ALA A 200 -4.98 3.45 11.80
CA ALA A 200 -4.60 4.21 12.99
C ALA A 200 -5.50 5.44 13.20
N LEU A 201 -5.80 6.19 12.14
CA LEU A 201 -6.63 7.40 12.19
C LEU A 201 -8.09 7.09 12.50
N LEU A 202 -8.67 6.02 11.93
CA LEU A 202 -10.06 5.64 12.16
C LEU A 202 -10.34 5.06 13.54
N ARG A 203 -9.30 4.80 14.35
CA ARG A 203 -9.46 4.51 15.78
C ARG A 203 -9.71 5.77 16.60
N VAL A 204 -9.35 6.93 16.07
CA VAL A 204 -9.67 8.23 16.68
C VAL A 204 -11.13 8.51 16.39
N GLU A 205 -11.94 8.58 17.44
CA GLU A 205 -13.40 8.67 17.30
C GLU A 205 -13.85 9.89 16.51
N GLY A 206 -13.19 11.04 16.69
CA GLY A 206 -13.48 12.26 15.92
C GLY A 206 -13.35 12.05 14.41
N VAL A 207 -12.24 11.43 13.95
CA VAL A 207 -12.05 11.10 12.53
C VAL A 207 -13.15 10.18 12.03
N ARG A 208 -13.43 9.10 12.77
CA ARG A 208 -14.42 8.09 12.35
C ARG A 208 -15.84 8.67 12.27
N ARG A 209 -16.23 9.54 13.21
CA ARG A 209 -17.55 10.19 13.23
C ARG A 209 -17.70 11.29 12.17
N SER A 210 -16.59 11.83 11.66
CA SER A 210 -16.60 12.85 10.60
C SER A 210 -16.77 12.28 9.18
N LEU A 211 -16.70 10.97 9.02
CA LEU A 211 -17.06 10.32 7.76
C LEU A 211 -18.58 10.33 7.57
N ARG A 212 -19.03 10.61 6.35
CA ARG A 212 -20.45 10.71 5.99
C ARG A 212 -20.81 9.91 4.73
N PRO A 213 -22.10 9.68 4.42
CA PRO A 213 -22.52 8.88 3.28
C PRO A 213 -22.01 9.37 1.91
N GLY A 214 -21.87 10.69 1.74
CA GLY A 214 -21.33 11.29 0.51
C GLY A 214 -19.80 11.19 0.35
N ASP A 215 -19.08 10.62 1.33
CA ASP A 215 -17.63 10.48 1.24
C ASP A 215 -17.21 9.22 0.45
N PHE A 216 -16.15 9.35 -0.33
CA PHE A 216 -15.41 8.24 -0.93
C PHE A 216 -14.05 8.08 -0.26
N LEU A 217 -13.92 7.10 0.64
CA LEU A 217 -12.70 6.80 1.37
C LEU A 217 -11.74 5.95 0.52
N VAL A 218 -10.57 6.50 0.22
CA VAL A 218 -9.50 5.84 -0.53
C VAL A 218 -8.51 5.22 0.45
N LEU A 219 -8.47 3.89 0.44
CA LEU A 219 -7.54 3.08 1.23
C LEU A 219 -6.29 2.76 0.41
N ASP A 220 -5.12 2.76 1.06
CA ASP A 220 -3.89 2.21 0.52
C ASP A 220 -4.04 0.68 0.39
N ALA A 221 -4.07 0.21 -0.85
CA ALA A 221 -4.28 -1.19 -1.16
C ALA A 221 -3.16 -2.08 -0.58
N ARG A 222 -1.91 -1.60 -0.55
CA ARG A 222 -0.76 -2.37 -0.08
C ARG A 222 -0.89 -2.70 1.42
N SER A 223 -1.20 -1.68 2.22
CA SER A 223 -1.54 -1.79 3.66
C SER A 223 -2.78 -2.66 3.87
N PHE A 224 -3.87 -2.38 3.15
CA PHE A 224 -5.15 -3.08 3.30
C PHE A 224 -5.00 -4.59 3.10
N HIS A 225 -4.34 -5.03 2.02
CA HIS A 225 -4.18 -6.46 1.70
C HIS A 225 -3.14 -7.17 2.56
N SER A 226 -2.23 -6.45 3.22
CA SER A 226 -1.18 -7.06 4.06
C SER A 226 -1.72 -7.80 5.29
N ASP A 227 -2.91 -7.41 5.77
CA ASP A 227 -3.69 -8.05 6.84
C ASP A 227 -5.19 -8.01 6.51
N TYR A 228 -5.52 -8.55 5.32
CA TYR A 228 -6.85 -8.46 4.71
C TYR A 228 -7.99 -8.80 5.67
N GLN A 229 -7.91 -9.91 6.41
CA GLN A 229 -8.99 -10.36 7.30
C GLN A 229 -9.25 -9.39 8.46
N ARG A 230 -8.20 -8.78 9.01
CA ARG A 230 -8.34 -7.77 10.08
C ARG A 230 -8.92 -6.48 9.52
N ASN A 231 -8.36 -6.03 8.39
CA ASN A 231 -8.72 -4.77 7.77
C ASN A 231 -10.15 -4.80 7.24
N LEU A 232 -10.57 -5.89 6.58
CA LEU A 232 -11.94 -6.08 6.11
C LEU A 232 -12.96 -5.84 7.23
N LYS A 233 -12.76 -6.45 8.41
CA LYS A 233 -13.66 -6.29 9.57
C LYS A 233 -13.72 -4.85 10.07
N LEU A 234 -12.59 -4.14 10.07
CA LEU A 234 -12.52 -2.74 10.46
C LEU A 234 -13.27 -1.86 9.46
N PHE A 235 -12.94 -1.97 8.18
CA PHE A 235 -13.51 -1.10 7.15
C PHE A 235 -14.97 -1.42 6.85
N ASP A 236 -15.43 -2.66 6.99
CA ASP A 236 -16.86 -2.98 6.96
C ASP A 236 -17.63 -2.40 8.15
N ARG A 237 -17.00 -2.26 9.32
CA ARG A 237 -17.61 -1.52 10.44
C ARG A 237 -17.71 -0.03 10.10
N VAL A 238 -16.61 0.57 9.68
CA VAL A 238 -16.58 2.00 9.30
C VAL A 238 -17.63 2.30 8.25
N ARG A 239 -17.69 1.51 7.17
CA ARG A 239 -18.69 1.66 6.10
C ARG A 239 -20.13 1.58 6.61
N ARG A 240 -20.43 0.65 7.52
CA ARG A 240 -21.78 0.53 8.11
C ARG A 240 -22.14 1.69 9.03
N GLU A 241 -21.16 2.23 9.75
CA GLU A 241 -21.37 3.33 10.69
C GLU A 241 -21.49 4.70 9.99
N SER A 242 -20.67 4.96 8.98
CA SER A 242 -20.64 6.26 8.28
C SER A 242 -21.50 6.31 7.02
N GLY A 243 -21.82 5.15 6.43
CA GLY A 243 -22.43 5.06 5.10
C GLY A 243 -21.48 5.43 3.95
N CYS A 244 -20.21 5.74 4.22
CA CYS A 244 -19.28 6.17 3.17
C CYS A 244 -19.01 5.07 2.14
N GLN A 245 -18.69 5.49 0.93
CA GLN A 245 -18.18 4.61 -0.11
C GLN A 245 -16.67 4.42 0.06
N MET A 246 -16.12 3.36 -0.54
CA MET A 246 -14.69 3.05 -0.49
C MET A 246 -14.20 2.57 -1.86
N ASN A 247 -12.89 2.63 -2.09
CA ASN A 247 -12.23 2.02 -3.26
C ASN A 247 -12.19 0.47 -3.17
N LEU A 248 -13.24 -0.18 -2.68
CA LEU A 248 -13.35 -1.63 -2.62
C LEU A 248 -14.15 -2.16 -3.82
N ASP A 249 -13.67 -3.24 -4.43
CA ASP A 249 -14.38 -3.96 -5.49
C ASP A 249 -15.50 -4.88 -4.93
N LEU A 250 -16.13 -5.65 -5.81
CA LEU A 250 -17.18 -6.62 -5.44
C LEU A 250 -16.67 -7.75 -4.53
N GLN A 251 -15.36 -8.03 -4.55
CA GLN A 251 -14.68 -9.00 -3.69
C GLN A 251 -14.15 -8.38 -2.39
N ARG A 252 -14.49 -7.11 -2.12
CA ARG A 252 -13.99 -6.32 -0.98
C ARG A 252 -12.48 -6.11 -0.99
N LEU A 253 -11.87 -6.10 -2.17
CA LEU A 253 -10.45 -5.83 -2.36
C LEU A 253 -10.25 -4.36 -2.72
N ALA A 254 -9.21 -3.74 -2.16
CA ALA A 254 -8.91 -2.34 -2.42
C ALA A 254 -8.31 -2.17 -3.82
N ILE A 255 -8.98 -1.38 -4.64
CA ILE A 255 -8.56 -0.98 -5.97
C ILE A 255 -7.47 0.10 -5.80
N PRO A 256 -6.21 -0.13 -6.20
CA PRO A 256 -5.17 0.90 -6.13
C PRO A 256 -5.32 1.90 -7.29
N THR A 257 -4.94 3.17 -7.11
CA THR A 257 -4.74 4.06 -8.26
C THR A 257 -3.41 3.79 -8.96
N THR A 258 -2.51 3.07 -8.27
CA THR A 258 -1.11 2.83 -8.62
C THR A 258 -0.21 4.08 -8.56
N ALA A 259 -0.68 5.19 -7.99
CA ALA A 259 0.12 6.40 -7.83
C ALA A 259 1.36 6.17 -6.93
N ASP A 260 1.23 5.28 -5.94
CA ASP A 260 2.31 4.85 -5.04
C ASP A 260 3.30 3.83 -5.66
N ALA A 261 3.13 3.45 -6.93
CA ALA A 261 4.05 2.54 -7.62
C ALA A 261 5.26 3.29 -8.20
N THR A 262 6.45 2.92 -7.76
CA THR A 262 7.73 3.46 -8.23
C THR A 262 8.34 2.63 -9.36
N ALA A 263 8.01 1.34 -9.41
CA ALA A 263 8.44 0.43 -10.48
C ALA A 263 7.68 0.70 -11.80
N GLY A 264 8.40 0.58 -12.93
CA GLY A 264 7.85 0.69 -14.28
C GLY A 264 7.97 2.07 -14.93
N SER A 265 7.60 2.16 -16.21
CA SER A 265 7.71 3.41 -17.00
C SER A 265 6.86 4.54 -16.42
N ARG A 266 7.46 5.71 -16.21
CA ARG A 266 6.76 6.89 -15.67
C ARG A 266 5.57 7.34 -16.52
N ALA A 267 5.70 7.30 -17.85
CA ALA A 267 4.62 7.70 -18.77
C ALA A 267 3.45 6.71 -18.74
N ALA A 268 3.74 5.41 -18.66
CA ALA A 268 2.70 4.38 -18.53
C ALA A 268 1.94 4.51 -17.20
N ARG A 269 2.64 4.89 -16.11
CA ARG A 269 2.05 5.12 -14.79
C ARG A 269 1.03 6.26 -14.77
N GLU A 270 1.34 7.41 -15.37
CA GLU A 270 0.42 8.57 -15.35
C GLU A 270 -0.92 8.27 -16.06
N SER A 271 -0.86 7.65 -17.25
CA SER A 271 -2.07 7.22 -17.96
C SER A 271 -2.90 6.18 -17.19
N THR A 272 -2.21 5.32 -16.42
CA THR A 272 -2.83 4.32 -15.57
C THR A 272 -3.57 4.95 -14.38
N VAL A 273 -2.96 5.93 -13.71
CA VAL A 273 -3.55 6.60 -12.53
C VAL A 273 -4.87 7.29 -12.90
N ALA A 274 -4.88 8.07 -13.98
CA ALA A 274 -6.08 8.76 -14.44
C ALA A 274 -7.20 7.77 -14.81
N THR A 275 -6.83 6.64 -15.42
CA THR A 275 -7.78 5.56 -15.75
C THR A 275 -8.35 4.95 -14.47
N ALA A 276 -7.50 4.53 -13.54
CA ALA A 276 -7.93 3.92 -12.27
C ALA A 276 -8.88 4.84 -11.48
N ILE A 277 -8.56 6.13 -11.36
CA ILE A 277 -9.41 7.12 -10.69
C ILE A 277 -10.78 7.23 -11.39
N ARG A 278 -10.80 7.35 -12.72
CA ARG A 278 -12.06 7.41 -13.48
C ARG A 278 -12.94 6.19 -13.21
N TRP A 279 -12.35 5.00 -13.23
CA TRP A 279 -13.04 3.74 -12.93
C TRP A 279 -13.57 3.69 -11.49
N MET A 280 -12.79 4.17 -10.52
CA MET A 280 -13.22 4.22 -9.12
C MET A 280 -14.44 5.12 -8.93
N LEU A 281 -14.51 6.25 -9.64
CA LEU A 281 -15.56 7.26 -9.49
C LEU A 281 -16.80 7.01 -10.38
N GLN A 282 -16.66 6.20 -11.43
CA GLN A 282 -17.72 6.00 -12.42
C GLN A 282 -19.02 5.48 -11.78
N GLY A 283 -20.12 6.18 -12.05
CA GLY A 283 -21.47 5.80 -11.62
C GLY A 283 -21.71 5.97 -10.12
N ARG A 284 -20.86 6.72 -9.40
CA ARG A 284 -21.01 7.00 -7.98
C ARG A 284 -21.40 8.45 -7.74
N GLU A 285 -22.28 8.66 -6.77
CA GLU A 285 -22.57 9.98 -6.22
C GLU A 285 -21.58 10.24 -5.07
N ILE A 286 -20.62 11.13 -5.31
CA ILE A 286 -19.54 11.43 -4.36
C ILE A 286 -19.48 12.94 -4.17
N GLU A 287 -19.61 13.38 -2.92
CA GLU A 287 -19.50 14.79 -2.53
C GLU A 287 -18.07 15.17 -2.20
N ARG A 288 -17.28 14.21 -1.70
CA ARG A 288 -15.91 14.43 -1.24
C ARG A 288 -15.11 13.14 -1.26
N ILE A 289 -13.85 13.24 -1.67
CA ILE A 289 -12.88 12.15 -1.61
C ILE A 289 -12.02 12.32 -0.35
N VAL A 290 -11.88 11.25 0.42
CA VAL A 290 -11.08 11.22 1.64
C VAL A 290 -9.95 10.22 1.44
N ALA A 291 -8.70 10.68 1.31
CA ALA A 291 -7.55 9.80 1.07
C ALA A 291 -6.70 9.62 2.33
N GLU A 292 -6.16 8.41 2.54
CA GLU A 292 -5.19 8.17 3.62
C GLU A 292 -3.73 8.40 3.20
N SER A 293 -3.39 8.19 1.93
CA SER A 293 -2.02 8.35 1.43
C SER A 293 -1.85 9.76 0.87
N PRO A 294 -0.79 10.50 1.22
CA PRO A 294 -0.50 11.80 0.60
C PRO A 294 -0.27 11.71 -0.91
N VAL A 295 0.17 10.56 -1.43
CA VAL A 295 0.35 10.33 -2.86
C VAL A 295 -0.99 10.16 -3.54
N GLU A 296 -1.89 9.36 -2.97
CA GLU A 296 -3.28 9.21 -3.44
C GLU A 296 -4.01 10.56 -3.38
N LEU A 297 -3.83 11.34 -2.31
CA LEU A 297 -4.36 12.70 -2.20
C LEU A 297 -3.97 13.56 -3.39
N GLY A 298 -2.68 13.56 -3.76
CA GLY A 298 -2.17 14.29 -4.92
C GLY A 298 -2.74 13.77 -6.25
N ALA A 299 -2.83 12.45 -6.40
CA ALA A 299 -3.36 11.82 -7.61
C ALA A 299 -4.82 12.18 -7.84
N PHE A 300 -5.67 12.10 -6.82
CA PHE A 300 -7.07 12.50 -6.94
C PHE A 300 -7.21 14.00 -7.24
N ARG A 301 -6.46 14.87 -6.55
CA ARG A 301 -6.48 16.32 -6.84
C ARG A 301 -6.09 16.66 -8.27
N ALA A 302 -5.23 15.86 -8.90
CA ALA A 302 -4.79 16.08 -10.28
C ALA A 302 -5.80 15.59 -11.35
N HIS A 303 -6.77 14.74 -10.97
CA HIS A 303 -7.62 14.01 -11.92
C HIS A 303 -9.12 14.10 -11.65
N THR A 304 -9.56 14.90 -10.67
CA THR A 304 -10.98 15.14 -10.41
C THR A 304 -11.22 16.55 -9.87
N GLU A 305 -12.42 17.08 -10.13
CA GLU A 305 -12.93 18.33 -9.56
C GLU A 305 -13.65 18.11 -8.22
N ILE A 306 -13.87 16.84 -7.82
CA ILE A 306 -14.50 16.51 -6.54
C ILE A 306 -13.54 16.94 -5.41
N PRO A 307 -14.01 17.63 -4.35
CA PRO A 307 -13.18 18.02 -3.23
C PRO A 307 -12.40 16.84 -2.64
N VAL A 308 -11.07 16.98 -2.53
CA VAL A 308 -10.17 15.92 -2.03
C VAL A 308 -9.46 16.37 -0.77
N VAL A 309 -9.73 15.66 0.32
CA VAL A 309 -9.15 15.91 1.65
C VAL A 309 -8.42 14.68 2.15
N HIS A 310 -7.45 14.90 3.03
CA HIS A 310 -6.77 13.84 3.76
C HIS A 310 -7.63 13.40 4.96
N LEU A 311 -7.55 12.13 5.32
CA LEU A 311 -8.31 11.54 6.41
C LEU A 311 -8.07 12.22 7.78
N SER A 312 -6.93 12.85 7.99
CA SER A 312 -6.67 13.62 9.22
C SER A 312 -7.33 15.01 9.23
N GLU A 313 -7.65 15.58 8.07
CA GLU A 313 -8.26 16.92 7.95
C GLU A 313 -9.72 16.90 8.42
N ILE A 314 -10.41 15.78 8.24
CA ILE A 314 -11.81 15.66 8.66
C ILE A 314 -11.98 15.55 10.19
N ALA A 315 -10.91 15.34 10.95
CA ALA A 315 -10.96 15.17 12.41
C ALA A 315 -11.56 16.38 13.15
N ASN A 316 -11.41 17.58 12.59
CA ASN A 316 -11.78 18.85 13.24
C ASN A 316 -13.03 19.51 12.66
N GLY A 317 -13.77 18.83 11.77
CA GLY A 317 -14.93 19.43 11.09
C GLY A 317 -14.60 20.57 10.12
N ALA A 318 -13.32 20.91 9.94
CA ALA A 318 -12.86 21.86 8.95
C ALA A 318 -12.88 21.21 7.57
N VAL A 319 -13.93 21.44 6.80
CA VAL A 319 -13.86 21.30 5.35
C VAL A 319 -13.54 22.70 4.82
N PRO A 320 -12.44 22.91 4.07
CA PRO A 320 -12.30 24.13 3.30
C PRO A 320 -13.48 24.20 2.33
N SER A 321 -14.29 25.25 2.48
CA SER A 321 -15.33 25.63 1.52
C SER A 321 -14.72 25.92 0.15
#